data_AF-A0A2U3KSN8-F1
#
_entry.id   AF-A0A2U3KSN8-F1
#
_cell.length_a   1.000
_cell.length_b   1.000
_cell.length_c   1.000
_cell.angle_alpha   90.00
_cell.angle_beta   90.00
_cell.angle_gamma   90.00
#
_symmetry.space_group_name_H-M   'P 1'
#
loop_
_entity.id
_entity.type
_entity.pdbx_description
1 polymer ?
#
loop_
_entity_poly.entity_id
_entity_poly.type
_entity_poly.pdbx_seq_one_letter_code
_entity_poly.pdbx_strand_id
1 'polypeptide(L)'
;MFMSDRINRLNATIDNYIYVWSSIPSFVPLAEVLQNDRQILVEKLLTLTAKDVPKGRDGRDAVRLYLLGHALERIAGRITSEHFTIFRDQETVQVILEDSFGFIMERDRDDILIPHQNEALKILIQCLFRKVKPADQKDVLCFLQLFSREKANLHTDQDRTMRLRSMIWFIYLAIEIINAEQIACIKGCEYFRNKLRELLESSIRGTIIDEESRFPGFEGGKWESTLFGWLQGEDRRQFVEKLKRQFNMDNRNDHANRCLLADHRKCVLEQVLTLFCR
;
A
#
# COMPACT_ATOMS: atom_id res chain seq x y z
N MET A 1 3.31 -2.01 42.80
CA MET A 1 4.72 -2.22 42.37
C MET A 1 4.83 -2.63 40.91
N PHE A 2 4.12 -3.68 40.45
CA PHE A 2 4.22 -4.20 39.07
C PHE A 2 3.87 -3.25 37.90
N MET A 3 3.00 -2.25 38.10
CA MET A 3 2.59 -1.34 37.01
C MET A 3 3.64 -0.26 36.71
N SER A 4 4.29 0.27 37.74
CA SER A 4 5.39 1.25 37.61
C SER A 4 6.58 0.64 36.86
N ASP A 5 6.97 -0.59 37.22
CA ASP A 5 8.06 -1.32 36.56
C ASP A 5 7.76 -1.68 35.10
N ARG A 6 6.47 -1.83 34.75
CA ARG A 6 6.05 -2.04 33.35
C ARG A 6 6.16 -0.75 32.54
N ILE A 7 5.68 0.37 33.09
CA ILE A 7 5.79 1.69 32.47
C ILE A 7 7.27 2.04 32.22
N ASN A 8 8.13 1.85 33.22
CA ASN A 8 9.56 2.13 33.10
C ASN A 8 10.23 1.30 31.99
N ARG A 9 9.88 0.01 31.87
CA ARG A 9 10.40 -0.86 30.80
C ARG A 9 9.91 -0.46 29.41
N LEU A 10 8.66 -0.02 29.29
CA LEU A 10 8.12 0.47 28.01
C LEU A 10 8.77 1.79 27.60
N ASN A 11 8.95 2.72 28.54
CA ASN A 11 9.69 3.97 28.30
C ASN A 11 11.12 3.67 27.82
N ALA A 12 11.86 2.82 28.55
CA ALA A 12 13.21 2.43 28.14
C ALA A 12 13.25 1.77 26.74
N THR A 13 12.20 1.02 26.38
CA THR A 13 12.08 0.42 25.05
C THR A 13 11.87 1.47 23.97
N ILE A 14 10.97 2.42 24.20
CA ILE A 14 10.72 3.54 23.27
C ILE A 14 11.98 4.39 23.13
N ASP A 15 12.67 4.70 24.23
CA ASP A 15 13.91 5.49 24.25
C ASP A 15 15.01 4.83 23.43
N ASN A 16 15.14 3.50 23.54
CA ASN A 16 16.09 2.76 22.73
C ASN A 16 15.76 2.87 21.22
N TYR A 17 14.48 2.80 20.83
CA TYR A 17 14.11 2.99 19.43
C TYR A 17 14.31 4.42 18.94
N ILE A 18 13.99 5.43 19.76
CA ILE A 18 14.27 6.83 19.44
C ILE A 18 15.77 7.01 19.23
N TYR A 19 16.60 6.55 20.16
CA TYR A 19 18.05 6.64 20.05
C TYR A 19 18.60 6.00 18.78
N VAL A 20 18.22 4.73 18.52
CA VAL A 20 18.69 4.00 17.33
C VAL A 20 18.20 4.66 16.04
N TRP A 21 16.93 5.06 15.95
CA TRP A 21 16.40 5.67 14.73
C TRP A 21 16.91 7.09 14.50
N SER A 22 17.18 7.87 15.55
CA SER A 22 17.83 9.19 15.43
C SER A 22 19.27 9.10 14.91
N SER A 23 19.95 7.96 15.08
CA SER A 23 21.30 7.74 14.54
C SER A 23 21.36 7.44 13.04
N ILE A 24 20.21 7.22 12.39
CA ILE A 24 20.11 6.94 10.97
C ILE A 24 19.40 8.16 10.33
N PRO A 25 20.08 8.96 9.48
CA PRO A 25 19.52 10.21 8.95
C PRO A 25 18.12 10.07 8.35
N SER A 26 17.89 9.04 7.53
CA SER A 26 16.58 8.80 6.91
C SER A 26 15.47 8.42 7.90
N PHE A 27 15.79 8.00 9.13
CA PHE A 27 14.82 7.57 10.14
C PHE A 27 14.57 8.63 11.21
N VAL A 28 15.29 9.75 11.17
CA VAL A 28 15.08 10.88 12.09
C VAL A 28 13.61 11.30 12.16
N PRO A 29 12.86 11.42 11.05
CA PRO A 29 11.44 11.77 11.11
C PRO A 29 10.58 10.75 11.90
N LEU A 30 10.92 9.46 11.85
CA LEU A 30 10.24 8.43 12.63
C LEU A 30 10.52 8.59 14.12
N ALA A 31 11.79 8.85 14.47
CA ALA A 31 12.21 9.07 15.85
C ALA A 31 11.52 10.30 16.46
N GLU A 32 11.42 11.41 15.71
CA GLU A 32 10.70 12.61 16.12
C GLU A 32 9.22 12.33 16.40
N VAL A 33 8.55 11.51 15.58
CA VAL A 33 7.16 11.11 15.85
C VAL A 33 7.05 10.32 17.15
N LEU A 34 7.95 9.35 17.38
CA LEU A 34 7.93 8.57 18.61
C LEU A 34 8.18 9.45 19.85
N GLN A 35 9.09 10.42 19.74
CA GLN A 35 9.40 11.36 20.81
C GLN A 35 8.18 12.22 21.16
N ASN A 36 7.48 12.75 20.14
CA ASN A 36 6.30 13.59 20.33
C ASN A 36 5.10 12.81 20.88
N ASP A 37 4.90 11.57 20.42
CA ASP A 37 3.75 10.73 20.82
C ASP A 37 4.08 9.80 22.01
N ARG A 38 5.19 10.01 22.73
CA ARG A 38 5.70 9.08 23.77
C ARG A 38 4.64 8.65 24.77
N GLN A 39 3.87 9.59 25.33
CA GLN A 39 2.86 9.28 26.34
C GLN A 39 1.75 8.38 25.79
N ILE A 40 1.25 8.68 24.59
CA ILE A 40 0.22 7.89 23.91
C ILE A 40 0.74 6.48 23.61
N LEU A 41 2.01 6.36 23.19
CA LEU A 41 2.65 5.08 22.87
C LEU A 41 2.77 4.18 24.10
N VAL A 42 3.14 4.73 25.26
CA VAL A 42 3.20 3.97 26.51
C VAL A 42 1.83 3.41 26.87
N GLU A 43 0.79 4.24 26.83
CA GLU A 43 -0.58 3.82 27.13
C GLU A 43 -1.04 2.69 26.21
N LYS A 44 -0.85 2.84 24.89
CA LYS A 44 -1.27 1.82 23.93
C LYS A 44 -0.45 0.53 24.03
N LEU A 45 0.85 0.62 24.30
CA LEU A 45 1.71 -0.56 24.51
C LEU A 45 1.41 -1.28 25.83
N LEU A 46 0.94 -0.58 26.87
CA LEU A 46 0.46 -1.23 28.09
C LEU A 46 -0.75 -2.12 27.81
N THR A 47 -1.69 -1.66 26.99
CA THR A 47 -2.85 -2.45 26.56
C THR A 47 -2.43 -3.61 25.65
N LEU A 48 -1.53 -3.34 24.68
CA LEU A 48 -1.03 -4.35 23.75
C LEU A 48 -0.34 -5.49 24.51
N THR A 49 0.59 -5.16 25.42
CA THR A 49 1.37 -6.14 26.19
C THR A 49 0.59 -6.81 27.32
N ALA A 50 -0.63 -6.35 27.63
CA ALA A 50 -1.53 -7.01 28.57
C ALA A 50 -2.32 -8.16 27.92
N LYS A 51 -2.49 -8.15 26.59
CA LYS A 51 -3.20 -9.19 25.83
C LYS A 51 -2.20 -10.14 25.16
N ASP A 52 -1.87 -11.26 25.81
CA ASP A 52 -1.24 -12.45 25.21
C ASP A 52 -0.10 -12.24 24.17
N VAL A 53 0.70 -11.19 24.29
CA VAL A 53 1.87 -11.01 23.44
C VAL A 53 2.92 -12.04 23.87
N PRO A 54 3.42 -12.91 22.97
CA PRO A 54 4.37 -13.95 23.33
C PRO A 54 5.64 -13.33 23.94
N LYS A 55 6.13 -13.90 25.05
CA LYS A 55 7.35 -13.45 25.71
C LYS A 55 8.58 -13.73 24.82
N GLY A 56 9.61 -12.90 24.92
CA GLY A 56 10.88 -13.13 24.20
C GLY A 56 10.97 -12.36 22.89
N ARG A 57 11.48 -12.99 21.84
CA ARG A 57 11.78 -12.35 20.54
C ARG A 57 10.50 -11.83 19.86
N ASP A 58 9.46 -12.64 19.86
CA ASP A 58 8.18 -12.33 19.20
C ASP A 58 7.50 -11.09 19.82
N GLY A 59 7.56 -10.95 21.15
CA GLY A 59 7.04 -9.75 21.83
C GLY A 59 7.84 -8.48 21.55
N ARG A 60 9.17 -8.59 21.40
CA ARG A 60 9.99 -7.44 21.00
C ARG A 60 9.69 -7.03 19.55
N ASP A 61 9.52 -7.99 18.66
CA ASP A 61 9.17 -7.73 17.26
C ASP A 61 7.75 -7.13 17.15
N ALA A 62 6.78 -7.60 17.94
CA ALA A 62 5.44 -7.01 17.99
C ALA A 62 5.47 -5.53 18.42
N VAL A 63 6.23 -5.19 19.47
CA VAL A 63 6.40 -3.80 19.91
C VAL A 63 7.11 -2.97 18.84
N ARG A 64 8.15 -3.52 18.20
CA ARG A 64 8.86 -2.84 17.09
C ARG A 64 7.91 -2.49 15.95
N LEU A 65 7.13 -3.46 15.47
CA LEU A 65 6.20 -3.30 14.36
C LEU A 65 5.08 -2.32 14.72
N TYR A 66 4.63 -2.34 15.97
CA TYR A 66 3.66 -1.38 16.47
C TYR A 66 4.19 0.06 16.39
N LEU A 67 5.37 0.32 16.97
CA LEU A 67 6.02 1.63 16.97
C LEU A 67 6.30 2.12 15.55
N LEU A 68 6.83 1.24 14.70
CA LEU A 68 7.13 1.54 13.30
C LEU A 68 5.88 1.93 12.53
N GLY A 69 4.81 1.13 12.61
CA GLY A 69 3.57 1.46 11.93
C GLY A 69 2.93 2.74 12.47
N HIS A 70 3.05 3.02 13.78
CA HIS A 70 2.53 4.27 14.36
C HIS A 70 3.28 5.48 13.81
N ALA A 71 4.61 5.41 13.76
CA ALA A 71 5.43 6.47 13.20
C ALA A 71 5.13 6.71 11.71
N LEU A 72 5.05 5.63 10.92
CA LEU A 72 4.75 5.72 9.48
C LEU A 72 3.35 6.29 9.20
N GLU A 73 2.32 5.92 9.97
CA GLU A 73 0.96 6.46 9.79
C GLU A 73 0.91 7.97 10.03
N ARG A 74 1.65 8.46 11.03
CA ARG A 74 1.74 9.90 11.33
C ARG A 74 2.53 10.66 10.28
N ILE A 75 3.61 10.08 9.75
CA ILE A 75 4.35 10.67 8.62
C ILE A 75 3.48 10.72 7.37
N ALA A 76 2.76 9.65 7.07
CA ALA A 76 1.83 9.62 5.95
C ALA A 76 0.77 10.71 6.07
N GLY A 77 0.23 10.95 7.28
CA GLY A 77 -0.70 12.05 7.54
C GLY A 77 -0.11 13.47 7.39
N ARG A 78 1.22 13.61 7.27
CA ARG A 78 1.89 14.89 6.94
C ARG A 78 2.06 15.11 5.44
N ILE A 79 1.73 14.12 4.61
CA ILE A 79 1.70 14.25 3.15
C ILE A 79 0.44 15.04 2.79
N THR A 80 0.63 16.25 2.28
CA THR A 80 -0.46 17.23 2.08
C THR A 80 -1.22 17.07 0.77
N SER A 81 -0.92 16.04 -0.03
CA SER A 81 -1.66 15.77 -1.28
C SER A 81 -2.79 14.78 -0.99
N GLU A 82 -3.96 15.04 -1.57
CA GLU A 82 -5.11 14.12 -1.51
C GLU A 82 -5.10 13.09 -2.65
N HIS A 83 -4.27 13.32 -3.67
CA HIS A 83 -4.22 12.56 -4.91
C HIS A 83 -2.80 12.05 -5.20
N PHE A 84 -2.69 10.84 -5.73
CA PHE A 84 -1.50 10.49 -6.53
C PHE A 84 -1.74 10.87 -7.99
N THR A 85 -0.67 11.31 -8.66
CA THR A 85 -0.68 11.60 -10.09
C THR A 85 0.06 10.50 -10.84
N ILE A 86 -0.53 10.03 -11.94
CA ILE A 86 0.21 9.30 -12.97
C ILE A 86 0.72 10.35 -13.97
N PHE A 87 2.02 10.57 -14.07
CA PHE A 87 2.60 11.42 -15.11
C PHE A 87 2.89 10.58 -16.37
N ARG A 88 3.59 11.15 -17.36
CA ARG A 88 4.29 10.42 -18.44
C ARG A 88 5.78 10.82 -18.58
N ASP A 89 6.41 11.42 -17.55
CA ASP A 89 7.79 11.96 -17.67
C ASP A 89 8.62 11.92 -16.35
N GLN A 90 9.93 11.75 -16.50
CA GLN A 90 10.88 11.16 -15.54
C GLN A 90 11.38 12.06 -14.39
N GLU A 91 10.95 13.32 -14.25
CA GLU A 91 11.68 14.29 -13.41
C GLU A 91 11.01 14.75 -12.11
N THR A 92 9.89 14.17 -11.67
CA THR A 92 9.22 14.61 -10.43
C THR A 92 9.11 13.51 -9.38
N VAL A 93 9.41 13.85 -8.12
CA VAL A 93 9.36 12.97 -6.92
C VAL A 93 7.92 12.48 -6.58
N GLN A 94 6.92 12.78 -7.41
CA GLN A 94 5.51 12.43 -7.21
C GLN A 94 4.97 11.49 -8.30
N VAL A 95 5.81 10.59 -8.82
CA VAL A 95 5.42 9.59 -9.83
C VAL A 95 5.41 8.20 -9.19
N ILE A 96 4.24 7.76 -8.73
CA ILE A 96 4.10 6.48 -8.00
C ILE A 96 3.60 5.35 -8.89
N LEU A 97 2.76 5.67 -9.87
CA LEU A 97 2.07 4.69 -10.72
C LEU A 97 2.69 4.54 -12.11
N GLU A 98 3.60 5.42 -12.48
CA GLU A 98 4.32 5.33 -13.74
C GLU A 98 5.63 4.52 -13.60
N ASP A 99 5.99 3.84 -14.69
CA ASP A 99 7.24 3.08 -14.85
C ASP A 99 7.44 1.86 -13.93
N SER A 100 6.35 1.26 -13.44
CA SER A 100 6.45 -0.05 -12.77
C SER A 100 6.72 -1.19 -13.75
N PHE A 101 6.35 -1.05 -15.03
CA PHE A 101 6.34 -2.19 -15.96
C PHE A 101 6.75 -1.87 -17.40
N GLY A 102 7.39 -0.73 -17.65
CA GLY A 102 8.01 -0.39 -18.94
C GLY A 102 7.47 0.88 -19.58
N PHE A 103 8.33 1.45 -20.42
CA PHE A 103 8.19 2.71 -21.13
C PHE A 103 6.96 2.71 -22.06
N ILE A 104 6.11 3.72 -21.93
CA ILE A 104 5.01 4.00 -22.86
C ILE A 104 5.43 5.20 -23.70
N MET A 105 5.75 4.99 -24.98
CA MET A 105 5.99 6.09 -25.91
C MET A 105 4.65 6.64 -26.39
N GLU A 106 4.12 7.71 -25.79
CA GLU A 106 3.10 8.53 -26.45
C GLU A 106 2.92 9.90 -25.78
N ARG A 107 2.71 10.90 -26.64
CA ARG A 107 2.81 12.35 -26.42
C ARG A 107 1.54 13.05 -25.89
N ASP A 108 0.65 12.34 -25.22
CA ASP A 108 -0.56 12.96 -24.66
C ASP A 108 -0.41 13.19 -23.15
N ARG A 109 -0.48 14.47 -22.78
CA ARG A 109 -0.24 15.06 -21.46
C ARG A 109 -1.53 15.13 -20.65
N ASP A 110 -2.11 13.98 -20.31
CA ASP A 110 -3.25 13.92 -19.40
C ASP A 110 -2.79 13.42 -18.02
N ASP A 111 -2.85 14.31 -17.03
CA ASP A 111 -2.63 13.98 -15.63
C ASP A 111 -3.82 13.17 -15.12
N ILE A 112 -3.60 11.91 -14.74
CA ILE A 112 -4.65 11.10 -14.11
C ILE A 112 -4.54 11.26 -12.60
N LEU A 113 -5.51 11.95 -12.03
CA LEU A 113 -5.64 12.15 -10.59
C LEU A 113 -6.39 10.98 -9.98
N ILE A 114 -5.72 10.24 -9.10
CA ILE A 114 -6.35 9.12 -8.40
C ILE A 114 -6.57 9.53 -6.94
N PRO A 115 -7.85 9.60 -6.47
CA PRO A 115 -8.19 10.07 -5.13
C PRO A 115 -7.74 9.09 -4.03
N HIS A 116 -8.04 9.37 -2.77
CA HIS A 116 -7.82 8.45 -1.62
C HIS A 116 -6.35 8.11 -1.30
N GLN A 117 -5.41 9.04 -1.55
CA GLN A 117 -3.99 8.83 -1.23
C GLN A 117 -3.76 8.46 0.24
N ASN A 118 -4.44 9.14 1.16
CA ASN A 118 -4.28 8.91 2.59
C ASN A 118 -4.74 7.52 3.02
N GLU A 119 -5.88 7.06 2.48
CA GLU A 119 -6.40 5.71 2.70
C GLU A 119 -5.44 4.67 2.12
N ALA A 120 -4.93 4.89 0.91
CA ALA A 120 -4.00 3.97 0.27
C ALA A 120 -2.70 3.82 1.06
N LEU A 121 -2.15 4.93 1.57
CA LEU A 121 -0.97 4.91 2.44
C LEU A 121 -1.21 4.15 3.75
N LYS A 122 -2.37 4.37 4.39
CA LYS A 122 -2.75 3.63 5.61
C LYS A 122 -2.85 2.13 5.34
N ILE A 123 -3.51 1.73 4.24
CA ILE A 123 -3.62 0.32 3.83
C ILE A 123 -2.23 -0.28 3.60
N LEU A 124 -1.36 0.43 2.87
CA LEU A 124 0.00 -0.01 2.61
C LEU A 124 0.79 -0.20 3.90
N ILE A 125 0.71 0.75 4.84
CA ILE A 125 1.40 0.65 6.13
C ILE A 125 0.92 -0.56 6.92
N GLN A 126 -0.40 -0.78 6.99
CA GLN A 126 -0.99 -1.91 7.70
C GLN A 126 -0.55 -3.25 7.09
N CYS A 127 -0.61 -3.36 5.77
CA CYS A 127 -0.37 -4.63 5.10
C CYS A 127 1.10 -4.98 4.94
N LEU A 128 1.98 -3.99 4.76
CA LEU A 128 3.41 -4.24 4.60
C LEU A 128 4.16 -4.28 5.94
N PHE A 129 3.78 -3.43 6.91
CA PHE A 129 4.57 -3.22 8.13
C PHE A 129 3.92 -3.75 9.42
N ARG A 130 2.63 -4.12 9.41
CA ARG A 130 1.94 -4.60 10.63
C ARG A 130 1.41 -6.02 10.55
N LYS A 131 0.83 -6.46 9.43
CA LYS A 131 0.05 -7.70 9.39
C LYS A 131 0.70 -8.92 8.72
N VAL A 132 1.55 -8.73 7.71
CA VAL A 132 1.96 -9.84 6.82
C VAL A 132 3.39 -10.32 7.05
N LYS A 133 4.35 -9.41 7.20
CA LYS A 133 5.76 -9.77 7.45
C LYS A 133 6.40 -8.74 8.39
N PRO A 134 7.39 -9.13 9.22
CA PRO A 134 8.22 -8.16 9.90
C PRO A 134 8.97 -7.33 8.85
N ALA A 135 8.61 -6.06 8.73
CA ALA A 135 9.31 -5.16 7.82
C ALA A 135 10.76 -5.00 8.26
N ASP A 136 11.67 -5.10 7.31
CA ASP A 136 13.08 -4.84 7.55
C ASP A 136 13.41 -3.35 7.30
N GLN A 137 14.63 -2.95 7.67
CA GLN A 137 15.08 -1.57 7.53
C GLN A 137 15.04 -1.07 6.08
N LYS A 138 15.27 -1.94 5.10
CA LYS A 138 15.29 -1.58 3.67
C LYS A 138 13.88 -1.32 3.14
N ASP A 139 12.86 -2.05 3.63
CA ASP A 139 11.45 -1.78 3.29
C ASP A 139 11.03 -0.38 3.78
N VAL A 140 11.46 -0.01 5.00
CA VAL A 140 11.19 1.31 5.59
C VAL A 140 11.91 2.41 4.82
N LEU A 141 13.18 2.21 4.46
CA LEU A 141 13.94 3.17 3.65
C LEU A 141 13.27 3.40 2.28
N CYS A 142 12.86 2.33 1.59
CA CYS A 142 12.18 2.45 0.30
C CYS A 142 10.84 3.18 0.43
N PHE A 143 10.08 2.92 1.49
CA PHE A 143 8.84 3.66 1.77
C PHE A 143 9.12 5.14 1.98
N LEU A 144 10.05 5.49 2.87
CA LEU A 144 10.37 6.89 3.14
C LEU A 144 10.89 7.60 1.88
N GLN A 145 11.71 6.94 1.06
CA GLN A 145 12.18 7.50 -0.20
C GLN A 145 11.05 7.74 -1.22
N LEU A 146 10.07 6.84 -1.31
CA LEU A 146 8.96 6.99 -2.25
C LEU A 146 7.93 8.05 -1.83
N PHE A 147 7.77 8.28 -0.52
CA PHE A 147 6.66 9.08 0.00
C PHE A 147 7.08 10.33 0.78
N SER A 148 8.36 10.47 1.14
CA SER A 148 8.88 11.71 1.75
C SER A 148 9.40 12.68 0.69
N ARG A 149 9.37 13.98 1.01
CA ARG A 149 9.78 15.06 0.09
C ARG A 149 11.30 15.15 -0.12
N GLU A 150 12.10 14.34 0.57
CA GLU A 150 13.55 14.38 0.43
C GLU A 150 13.98 13.69 -0.87
N LYS A 151 14.61 14.44 -1.77
CA LYS A 151 15.20 13.88 -3.00
C LYS A 151 16.23 12.82 -2.63
N ALA A 152 16.05 11.60 -3.13
CA ALA A 152 16.95 10.50 -2.87
C ALA A 152 18.28 10.69 -3.63
N ASN A 153 19.40 10.74 -2.90
CA ASN A 153 20.76 10.60 -3.43
C ASN A 153 21.28 9.15 -3.32
N LEU A 154 20.40 8.15 -3.29
CA LEU A 154 20.77 6.75 -3.00
C LEU A 154 20.19 5.78 -4.03
N HIS A 155 20.99 4.77 -4.39
CA HIS A 155 20.56 3.58 -5.12
C HIS A 155 19.35 2.95 -4.41
N THR A 156 18.17 3.11 -4.99
CA THR A 156 16.93 2.49 -4.52
C THR A 156 16.91 1.02 -4.91
N ASP A 157 16.54 0.15 -3.97
CA ASP A 157 16.33 -1.28 -4.21
C ASP A 157 15.12 -1.47 -5.13
N GLN A 158 15.39 -1.75 -6.41
CA GLN A 158 14.36 -1.80 -7.46
C GLN A 158 13.26 -2.81 -7.15
N ASP A 159 13.59 -3.98 -6.59
CA ASP A 159 12.61 -5.03 -6.27
C ASP A 159 11.64 -4.58 -5.17
N ARG A 160 12.13 -3.86 -4.17
CA ARG A 160 11.30 -3.32 -3.07
C ARG A 160 10.45 -2.15 -3.52
N THR A 161 11.01 -1.27 -4.34
CA THR A 161 10.24 -0.20 -4.99
C THR A 161 9.12 -0.80 -5.85
N MET A 162 9.42 -1.84 -6.63
CA MET A 162 8.46 -2.56 -7.44
C MET A 162 7.36 -3.23 -6.62
N ARG A 163 7.69 -3.79 -5.46
CA ARG A 163 6.69 -4.29 -4.50
C ARG A 163 5.76 -3.19 -4.01
N LEU A 164 6.29 -2.05 -3.57
CA LEU A 164 5.49 -0.91 -3.09
C LEU A 164 4.56 -0.39 -4.19
N ARG A 165 5.09 -0.17 -5.39
CA ARG A 165 4.30 0.26 -6.56
C ARG A 165 3.20 -0.74 -6.92
N SER A 166 3.52 -2.04 -6.91
CA SER A 166 2.53 -3.10 -7.14
C SER A 166 1.43 -3.10 -6.08
N MET A 167 1.76 -2.87 -4.80
CA MET A 167 0.74 -2.74 -3.73
C MET A 167 -0.17 -1.55 -3.99
N ILE A 168 0.38 -0.41 -4.39
CA ILE A 168 -0.39 0.81 -4.64
C ILE A 168 -1.36 0.61 -5.80
N TRP A 169 -0.89 0.04 -6.92
CA TRP A 169 -1.77 -0.36 -8.03
C TRP A 169 -2.90 -1.29 -7.56
N PHE A 170 -2.57 -2.32 -6.77
CA PHE A 170 -3.57 -3.26 -6.27
C PHE A 170 -4.60 -2.58 -5.34
N ILE A 171 -4.16 -1.68 -4.47
CA ILE A 171 -5.03 -0.90 -3.59
C ILE A 171 -6.01 -0.05 -4.41
N TYR A 172 -5.53 0.63 -5.46
CA TYR A 172 -6.39 1.49 -6.25
C TYR A 172 -7.43 0.73 -7.07
N LEU A 173 -7.02 -0.36 -7.72
CA LEU A 173 -7.97 -1.22 -8.40
C LEU A 173 -9.01 -1.81 -7.43
N ALA A 174 -8.63 -2.05 -6.16
CA ALA A 174 -9.55 -2.45 -5.10
C ALA A 174 -10.55 -1.37 -4.70
N ILE A 175 -10.09 -0.14 -4.51
CA ILE A 175 -10.96 1.00 -4.19
C ILE A 175 -11.96 1.23 -5.33
N GLU A 176 -11.49 1.24 -6.58
CA GLU A 176 -12.32 1.47 -7.77
C GLU A 176 -13.44 0.43 -7.90
N ILE A 177 -13.15 -0.86 -7.73
CA ILE A 177 -14.17 -1.92 -7.78
C ILE A 177 -15.21 -1.72 -6.67
N ILE A 178 -14.81 -1.36 -5.45
CA ILE A 178 -15.75 -1.17 -4.35
C ILE A 178 -16.62 0.07 -4.56
N ASN A 179 -16.05 1.18 -5.02
CA ASN A 179 -16.78 2.41 -5.29
C ASN A 179 -17.77 2.23 -6.44
N ALA A 180 -17.39 1.48 -7.47
CA ALA A 180 -18.26 1.19 -8.60
C ALA A 180 -19.37 0.19 -8.22
N GLU A 181 -19.06 -0.87 -7.46
CA GLU A 181 -20.00 -1.99 -7.24
C GLU A 181 -20.23 -2.27 -5.76
N GLN A 182 -21.32 -1.72 -5.20
CA GLN A 182 -21.70 -1.94 -3.80
C GLN A 182 -21.88 -3.42 -3.42
N ILE A 183 -22.20 -4.29 -4.38
CA ILE A 183 -22.30 -5.73 -4.14
C ILE A 183 -20.95 -6.35 -3.70
N ALA A 184 -19.82 -5.69 -4.01
CA ALA A 184 -18.51 -6.05 -3.49
C ALA A 184 -18.45 -5.97 -1.95
N CYS A 185 -19.14 -5.00 -1.34
CA CYS A 185 -19.26 -4.89 0.11
C CYS A 185 -20.04 -6.04 0.74
N ILE A 186 -21.03 -6.58 0.02
CA ILE A 186 -21.87 -7.69 0.49
C ILE A 186 -21.16 -9.03 0.31
N LYS A 187 -20.58 -9.25 -0.88
CA LYS A 187 -19.97 -10.53 -1.27
C LYS A 187 -18.48 -10.64 -0.90
N GLY A 188 -17.85 -9.54 -0.50
CA GLY A 188 -16.50 -9.50 0.03
C GLY A 188 -15.41 -9.89 -0.97
N CYS A 189 -14.32 -10.45 -0.45
CA CYS A 189 -13.07 -10.68 -1.18
C CYS A 189 -13.22 -11.59 -2.42
N GLU A 190 -14.14 -12.56 -2.38
CA GLU A 190 -14.33 -13.48 -3.50
C GLU A 190 -14.91 -12.77 -4.72
N TYR A 191 -15.89 -11.90 -4.50
CA TYR A 191 -16.45 -11.07 -5.57
C TYR A 191 -15.39 -10.18 -6.19
N PHE A 192 -14.63 -9.47 -5.36
CA PHE A 192 -13.51 -8.65 -5.84
C PHE A 192 -12.54 -9.46 -6.71
N ARG A 193 -12.13 -10.64 -6.25
CA ARG A 193 -11.18 -11.49 -6.99
C ARG A 193 -11.71 -11.87 -8.37
N ASN A 194 -13.00 -12.18 -8.48
CA ASN A 194 -13.61 -12.52 -9.75
C ASN A 194 -13.74 -11.29 -10.63
N LYS A 195 -14.22 -10.17 -10.08
CA LYS A 195 -14.40 -8.92 -10.80
C LYS A 195 -13.10 -8.33 -11.33
N LEU A 196 -12.05 -8.28 -10.52
CA LEU A 196 -10.71 -7.84 -10.94
C LEU A 196 -10.20 -8.71 -12.11
N ARG A 197 -10.40 -10.02 -12.05
CA ARG A 197 -9.99 -10.94 -13.12
C ARG A 197 -10.73 -10.65 -14.42
N GLU A 198 -12.05 -10.47 -14.33
CA GLU A 198 -12.90 -10.15 -15.49
C GLU A 198 -12.48 -8.82 -16.13
N LEU A 199 -12.28 -7.76 -15.33
CA LEU A 199 -11.84 -6.45 -15.82
C LEU A 199 -10.48 -6.53 -16.52
N LEU A 200 -9.48 -7.16 -15.89
CA LEU A 200 -8.15 -7.30 -16.50
C LEU A 200 -8.19 -8.18 -17.76
N GLU A 201 -9.01 -9.23 -17.80
CA GLU A 201 -9.16 -10.07 -18.99
C GLU A 201 -9.82 -9.35 -20.15
N SER A 202 -10.84 -8.54 -19.89
CA SER A 202 -11.46 -7.70 -20.91
C SER A 202 -10.48 -6.65 -21.45
N SER A 203 -9.72 -5.97 -20.58
CA SER A 203 -8.67 -5.04 -21.01
C SER A 203 -7.59 -5.74 -21.85
N ILE A 204 -7.15 -6.95 -21.47
CA ILE A 204 -6.19 -7.74 -22.28
C ILE A 204 -6.77 -8.10 -23.64
N ARG A 205 -8.06 -8.41 -23.75
CA ARG A 205 -8.73 -8.65 -25.05
C ARG A 205 -8.86 -7.39 -25.91
N GLY A 206 -8.43 -6.23 -25.43
CA GLY A 206 -8.58 -4.95 -26.13
C GLY A 206 -10.03 -4.46 -26.14
N THR A 207 -10.88 -4.96 -25.24
CA THR A 207 -12.27 -4.51 -25.13
C THR A 207 -12.28 -3.09 -24.55
N ILE A 208 -12.85 -2.16 -25.32
CA ILE A 208 -13.19 -0.82 -24.86
C ILE A 208 -14.62 -0.88 -24.33
N ILE A 209 -14.82 -0.46 -23.08
CA ILE A 209 -16.11 -0.41 -22.40
C ILE A 209 -16.51 1.06 -22.33
N ASP A 210 -17.25 1.48 -23.34
CA ASP A 210 -17.86 2.81 -23.45
C ASP A 210 -19.28 2.84 -22.86
N GLU A 211 -19.96 3.99 -22.94
CA GLU A 211 -21.35 4.16 -22.51
C GLU A 211 -22.33 3.20 -23.21
N GLU A 212 -22.06 2.84 -24.46
CA GLU A 212 -22.95 2.00 -25.29
C GLU A 212 -22.74 0.50 -25.08
N SER A 213 -21.68 0.12 -24.36
CA SER A 213 -21.26 -1.25 -24.15
C SER A 213 -22.30 -2.07 -23.36
N ARG A 214 -22.74 -3.18 -23.94
CA ARG A 214 -23.73 -4.12 -23.35
C ARG A 214 -23.12 -5.47 -22.96
N PHE A 215 -21.91 -5.47 -22.40
CA PHE A 215 -21.25 -6.73 -22.02
C PHE A 215 -21.83 -7.29 -20.71
N PRO A 216 -22.08 -8.61 -20.63
CA PRO A 216 -22.51 -9.25 -19.38
C PRO A 216 -21.50 -8.98 -18.26
N GLY A 217 -21.97 -8.43 -17.13
CA GLY A 217 -21.11 -8.07 -16.00
C GLY A 217 -20.43 -6.71 -16.12
N PHE A 218 -20.74 -5.89 -17.13
CA PHE A 218 -20.28 -4.52 -17.24
C PHE A 218 -21.46 -3.58 -17.45
N GLU A 219 -21.47 -2.48 -16.70
CA GLU A 219 -22.35 -1.35 -16.97
C GLU A 219 -21.53 -0.34 -17.78
N GLY A 220 -21.98 -0.02 -19.00
CA GLY A 220 -21.34 0.98 -19.86
C GLY A 220 -21.23 2.35 -19.16
N GLY A 221 -20.17 3.10 -19.45
CA GLY A 221 -19.88 4.43 -18.89
C GLY A 221 -19.38 4.42 -17.43
N LYS A 222 -19.64 3.34 -16.67
CA LYS A 222 -19.25 3.24 -15.25
C LYS A 222 -17.75 3.20 -15.00
N TRP A 223 -17.00 2.66 -15.95
CA TRP A 223 -15.56 2.41 -15.81
C TRP A 223 -14.71 3.40 -16.59
N GLU A 224 -15.31 4.22 -17.45
CA GLU A 224 -14.61 5.07 -18.41
C GLU A 224 -13.69 6.10 -17.73
N SER A 225 -14.17 6.73 -16.65
CA SER A 225 -13.42 7.70 -15.86
C SER A 225 -12.55 7.11 -14.76
N THR A 226 -12.50 5.78 -14.65
CA THR A 226 -11.75 5.07 -13.59
C THR A 226 -10.36 4.66 -14.07
N LEU A 227 -9.52 4.22 -13.14
CA LEU A 227 -8.24 3.58 -13.49
C LEU A 227 -8.42 2.37 -14.43
N PHE A 228 -9.55 1.66 -14.38
CA PHE A 228 -9.84 0.58 -15.32
C PHE A 228 -10.14 1.09 -16.73
N GLY A 229 -10.77 2.26 -16.87
CA GLY A 229 -10.97 2.92 -18.15
C GLY A 229 -9.64 3.20 -18.84
N TRP A 230 -8.68 3.74 -18.08
CA TRP A 230 -7.32 3.97 -18.57
C TRP A 230 -6.56 2.70 -18.97
N LEU A 231 -6.86 1.55 -18.35
CA LEU A 231 -6.22 0.27 -18.69
C LEU A 231 -6.77 -0.36 -19.98
N GLN A 232 -7.83 0.18 -20.57
CA GLN A 232 -8.41 -0.33 -21.80
C GLN A 232 -7.55 0.05 -23.02
N GLY A 233 -7.75 -0.66 -24.13
CA GLY A 233 -7.03 -0.43 -25.38
C GLY A 233 -5.80 -1.31 -25.60
N GLU A 234 -5.40 -1.40 -26.87
CA GLU A 234 -4.33 -2.29 -27.34
C GLU A 234 -2.96 -1.90 -26.75
N ASP A 235 -2.68 -0.60 -26.68
CA ASP A 235 -1.38 -0.06 -26.24
C ASP A 235 -1.07 -0.35 -24.77
N ARG A 236 -2.09 -0.75 -24.00
CA ARG A 236 -1.98 -1.12 -22.58
C ARG A 236 -1.96 -2.61 -22.34
N ARG A 237 -2.23 -3.44 -23.35
CA ARG A 237 -2.32 -4.91 -23.20
C ARG A 237 -1.12 -5.50 -22.47
N GLN A 238 0.11 -5.16 -22.89
CA GLN A 238 1.32 -5.70 -22.26
C GLN A 238 1.47 -5.29 -20.78
N PHE A 239 1.04 -4.08 -20.44
CA PHE A 239 1.04 -3.58 -19.07
C PHE A 239 0.00 -4.33 -18.22
N VAL A 240 -1.22 -4.47 -18.73
CA VAL A 240 -2.31 -5.19 -18.06
C VAL A 240 -1.95 -6.67 -17.86
N GLU A 241 -1.30 -7.31 -18.82
CA GLU A 241 -0.80 -8.67 -18.64
C GLU A 241 0.20 -8.79 -17.49
N LYS A 242 1.11 -7.81 -17.33
CA LYS A 242 2.05 -7.76 -16.21
C LYS A 242 1.31 -7.55 -14.88
N LEU A 243 0.33 -6.65 -14.83
CA LEU A 243 -0.53 -6.48 -13.66
C LEU A 243 -1.27 -7.78 -13.30
N LYS A 244 -1.88 -8.46 -14.27
CA LYS A 244 -2.57 -9.74 -14.08
C LYS A 244 -1.63 -10.80 -13.51
N ARG A 245 -0.38 -10.87 -13.99
CA ARG A 245 0.64 -11.80 -13.46
C ARG A 245 1.02 -11.48 -12.01
N GLN A 246 1.16 -10.19 -11.66
CA GLN A 246 1.49 -9.75 -10.30
C GLN A 246 0.33 -9.90 -9.30
N PHE A 247 -0.90 -9.69 -9.75
CA PHE A 247 -2.12 -9.77 -8.93
C PHE A 247 -2.77 -11.14 -8.92
N ASN A 248 -2.17 -12.14 -9.58
CA ASN A 248 -2.71 -13.47 -9.61
C ASN A 248 -2.99 -13.99 -8.19
N MET A 249 -4.27 -14.15 -7.89
CA MET A 249 -4.79 -14.54 -6.58
C MET A 249 -4.69 -16.05 -6.35
N ASP A 250 -4.38 -16.83 -7.39
CA ASP A 250 -4.14 -18.26 -7.27
C ASP A 250 -2.69 -18.49 -6.86
N ASN A 251 -2.49 -19.22 -5.77
CA ASN A 251 -1.17 -19.64 -5.29
C ASN A 251 -0.61 -20.73 -6.21
N ARG A 252 -0.06 -20.33 -7.36
CA ARG A 252 0.84 -21.19 -8.13
C ARG A 252 2.24 -21.00 -7.54
N ASN A 253 2.80 -22.08 -7.00
CA ASN A 253 4.15 -22.13 -6.42
C ASN A 253 5.24 -21.82 -7.47
N ASP A 254 4.87 -21.83 -8.75
CA ASP A 254 5.75 -21.85 -9.92
C ASP A 254 6.17 -20.44 -10.40
N HIS A 255 5.82 -19.38 -9.66
CA HIS A 255 6.10 -18.00 -10.06
C HIS A 255 7.06 -17.31 -9.09
N ALA A 256 8.36 -17.55 -9.29
CA ALA A 256 9.48 -17.00 -8.51
C ALA A 256 9.59 -15.46 -8.50
N ASN A 257 8.89 -14.74 -9.39
CA ASN A 257 9.01 -13.28 -9.57
C ASN A 257 7.81 -12.47 -9.00
N ARG A 258 7.05 -13.03 -8.05
CA ARG A 258 5.94 -12.28 -7.42
C ARG A 258 6.49 -11.25 -6.44
N CYS A 259 6.29 -9.97 -6.74
CA CYS A 259 6.61 -8.90 -5.81
C CYS A 259 5.66 -8.91 -4.59
N LEU A 260 4.40 -9.34 -4.79
CA LEU A 260 3.35 -9.43 -3.76
C LEU A 260 3.06 -10.87 -3.34
N LEU A 261 3.08 -11.12 -2.04
CA LEU A 261 2.58 -12.36 -1.42
C LEU A 261 1.04 -12.38 -1.37
N ALA A 262 0.46 -13.58 -1.27
CA ALA A 262 -1.00 -13.75 -1.14
C ALA A 262 -1.57 -13.04 0.10
N ASP A 263 -0.84 -13.09 1.21
CA ASP A 263 -1.24 -12.44 2.45
C ASP A 263 -1.26 -10.91 2.33
N HIS A 264 -0.38 -10.31 1.52
CA HIS A 264 -0.44 -8.87 1.22
C HIS A 264 -1.72 -8.53 0.47
N ARG A 265 -2.04 -9.30 -0.58
CA ARG A 265 -3.27 -9.09 -1.36
C ARG A 265 -4.51 -9.26 -0.47
N LYS A 266 -4.59 -10.34 0.30
CA LYS A 266 -5.68 -10.58 1.25
C LYS A 266 -5.82 -9.42 2.24
N CYS A 267 -4.73 -8.99 2.87
CA CYS A 267 -4.74 -7.87 3.79
C CYS A 267 -5.26 -6.59 3.13
N VAL A 268 -4.78 -6.26 1.92
CA VAL A 268 -5.25 -5.07 1.20
C VAL A 268 -6.77 -5.12 1.03
N LEU A 269 -7.32 -6.24 0.55
CA LEU A 269 -8.76 -6.37 0.35
C LEU A 269 -9.55 -6.23 1.64
N GLU A 270 -9.09 -6.86 2.73
CA GLU A 270 -9.73 -6.72 4.04
C GLU A 270 -9.72 -5.26 4.51
N GLN A 271 -8.61 -4.53 4.31
CA GLN A 271 -8.52 -3.12 4.70
C GLN A 271 -9.38 -2.21 3.83
N VAL A 272 -9.43 -2.43 2.51
CA VAL A 272 -10.29 -1.66 1.61
C VAL A 272 -11.76 -1.90 1.96
N LEU A 273 -12.19 -3.15 2.15
CA LEU A 273 -13.54 -3.46 2.62
C LEU A 273 -13.85 -2.75 3.95
N THR A 274 -12.94 -2.81 4.91
CA THR A 274 -13.13 -2.15 6.22
C THR A 274 -13.30 -0.63 6.11
N LEU A 275 -12.58 0.01 5.19
CA LEU A 275 -12.60 1.47 5.06
C LEU A 275 -13.77 1.99 4.21
N PHE A 276 -14.14 1.27 3.15
CA PHE A 276 -15.05 1.74 2.11
C PHE A 276 -16.42 1.06 2.12
N CYS A 277 -16.60 -0.05 2.84
CA CYS A 277 -17.88 -0.71 3.03
C CYS A 277 -18.42 -0.41 4.42
N ARG A 278 -19.21 0.66 4.53
CA ARG A 278 -19.94 1.03 5.75
C ARG A 278 -21.43 0.72 5.58
#